data_AF-A0A1H6SWG3-F1
#
_entry.id   AF-A0A1H6SWG3-F1
#
_cell.length_a   1.000
_cell.length_b   1.000
_cell.length_c   1.000
_cell.angle_alpha   90.00
_cell.angle_beta   90.00
_cell.angle_gamma   90.00
#
_symmetry.space_group_name_H-M   'P 1'
#
loop_
_entity.id
_entity.type
_entity.pdbx_description
1 polymer ?
#
loop_
_entity_poly.entity_id
_entity_poly.type
_entity_poly.pdbx_seq_one_letter_code
_entity_poly.pdbx_strand_id
1 'polypeptide(L)'
;MSQGQLRNAIDSVDNEAVLLVGHGSRREKSNEQVRELAAMLEDRLEIPVDAAFLELAEPAIPDAIEGLAATVDSVTVVQLSLFAASHVKNDVPVAVQQARSAHETEIKNGAHLGIHPAIVDLLDDRAKAVEEELGVDREEDDVAAVVCGRGSSDPDANADLHKLSRLLYEGREFSHVEASFIGITEPTLDDSLSTIAKQRPDAIVVVPYMLGDGVLTGRIREWTDDFDEEYPYVDASCGDPLGTDSRLLDVLGDRWQEARTDSVEMSCDTCKYKVDLTGYEEDTGGARAMLRALTQQETHADRSDVDDDPHTHDAPAKHVAVCTNQTCAEDGAPAVLERLRQEARDSDECDARITRSSCLGRCGEGPMVAVYPENVWYGGVQAEDAERIVSSHLDRDRIVSDLVDQTL
;
A
#
# COMPACT_ATOMS: atom_id res chain seq x y z
N MET A 1 -38.29 26.88 -31.08
CA MET A 1 -37.11 26.69 -30.22
C MET A 1 -36.06 27.68 -30.69
N SER A 2 -35.69 28.62 -29.82
CA SER A 2 -34.86 29.79 -30.16
C SER A 2 -33.40 29.37 -30.35
N GLN A 3 -32.66 30.05 -31.25
CA GLN A 3 -31.21 29.89 -31.42
C GLN A 3 -30.42 30.05 -30.10
N GLY A 4 -31.00 30.69 -29.07
CA GLY A 4 -30.41 30.76 -27.72
C GLY A 4 -30.42 29.44 -26.94
N GLN A 5 -31.32 28.50 -27.26
CA GLN A 5 -31.35 27.18 -26.61
C GLN A 5 -30.36 26.18 -27.22
N LEU A 6 -29.93 26.41 -28.48
CA LEU A 6 -28.83 25.67 -29.11
C LEU A 6 -27.46 26.18 -28.67
N ARG A 7 -27.35 27.44 -28.23
CA ARG A 7 -26.11 28.02 -27.72
C ARG A 7 -25.80 27.56 -26.28
N ASN A 8 -26.81 27.37 -25.45
CA ASN A 8 -26.66 26.77 -24.11
C ASN A 8 -26.41 25.24 -24.11
N ALA A 9 -26.47 24.58 -25.26
CA ALA A 9 -26.12 23.15 -25.39
C ALA A 9 -24.66 22.94 -25.85
N ILE A 10 -23.92 24.04 -26.08
CA ILE A 10 -22.50 24.04 -26.48
C ILE A 10 -21.60 24.60 -25.36
N ASP A 11 -22.18 25.14 -24.27
CA ASP A 11 -21.45 25.60 -23.06
C ASP A 11 -21.07 24.44 -22.11
N SER A 12 -20.53 23.31 -22.60
CA SER A 12 -20.01 22.27 -21.70
C SER A 12 -18.86 21.43 -22.25
N VAL A 13 -18.03 22.00 -23.15
CA VAL A 13 -16.62 21.58 -23.12
C VAL A 13 -16.03 22.43 -22.02
N ASP A 14 -15.69 21.82 -20.88
CA ASP A 14 -14.98 22.53 -19.81
C ASP A 14 -13.79 23.25 -20.46
N ASN A 15 -13.74 24.58 -20.32
CA ASN A 15 -12.65 25.39 -20.86
C ASN A 15 -11.43 25.19 -19.96
N GLU A 16 -10.81 24.03 -20.11
CA GLU A 16 -9.72 23.54 -19.28
C GLU A 16 -8.45 23.29 -20.11
N ALA A 17 -7.29 23.32 -19.46
CA ALA A 17 -6.02 22.91 -20.04
C ALA A 17 -5.21 22.08 -19.06
N VAL A 18 -4.29 21.29 -19.58
CA VAL A 18 -3.32 20.52 -18.80
C VAL A 18 -1.95 21.16 -18.94
N LEU A 19 -1.23 21.25 -17.82
CA LEU A 19 0.18 21.62 -17.82
C LEU A 19 1.01 20.41 -17.39
N LEU A 20 1.70 19.78 -18.34
CA LEU A 20 2.62 18.68 -18.07
C LEU A 20 3.97 19.23 -17.60
N VAL A 21 4.31 18.97 -16.34
CA VAL A 21 5.53 19.49 -15.70
C VAL A 21 6.62 18.44 -15.67
N GLY A 22 7.66 18.64 -16.47
CA GLY A 22 8.91 17.90 -16.39
C GLY A 22 9.92 18.55 -15.44
N HIS A 23 10.93 17.81 -15.00
CA HIS A 23 12.03 18.42 -14.22
C HIS A 23 12.87 19.39 -15.07
N GLY A 24 13.07 19.05 -16.35
CA GLY A 24 13.91 19.78 -17.29
C GLY A 24 15.37 19.33 -17.26
N SER A 25 16.04 19.50 -18.40
CA SER A 25 17.38 18.97 -18.66
C SER A 25 18.20 19.95 -19.48
N ARG A 26 19.53 19.93 -19.28
CA ARG A 26 20.47 20.64 -20.16
C ARG A 26 20.56 20.04 -21.56
N ARG A 27 20.03 18.82 -21.75
CA ARG A 27 20.00 18.13 -23.04
C ARG A 27 18.65 18.37 -23.69
N GLU A 28 18.65 19.05 -24.83
CA GLU A 28 17.41 19.40 -25.52
C GLU A 28 16.59 18.19 -25.92
N LYS A 29 17.24 17.10 -26.35
CA LYS A 29 16.58 15.82 -26.65
C LYS A 29 15.70 15.31 -25.50
N SER A 30 16.11 15.51 -24.24
CA SER A 30 15.30 15.10 -23.08
C SER A 30 14.09 16.01 -22.88
N ASN A 31 14.21 17.30 -23.20
CA ASN A 31 13.09 18.25 -23.12
C ASN A 31 12.09 18.00 -24.26
N GLU A 32 12.57 17.65 -25.45
CA GLU A 32 11.75 17.24 -26.60
C GLU A 32 10.87 16.03 -26.28
N GLN A 33 11.37 15.03 -25.54
CA GLN A 33 10.57 13.89 -25.10
C GLN A 33 9.39 14.28 -24.20
N VAL A 34 9.57 15.29 -23.34
CA VAL A 34 8.47 15.81 -22.50
C VAL A 34 7.41 16.51 -23.37
N ARG A 35 7.85 17.28 -24.37
CA ARG A 35 6.96 17.95 -25.32
C ARG A 35 6.23 16.96 -26.22
N GLU A 36 6.89 15.87 -26.60
CA GLU A 36 6.28 14.76 -27.34
C GLU A 36 5.17 14.09 -26.51
N LEU A 37 5.44 13.79 -25.23
CA LEU A 37 4.43 13.26 -24.32
C LEU A 37 3.26 14.23 -24.11
N ALA A 38 3.53 15.54 -24.02
CA ALA A 38 2.49 16.55 -23.93
C ALA A 38 1.57 16.56 -25.16
N ALA A 39 2.15 16.53 -26.37
CA ALA A 39 1.37 16.46 -27.61
C ALA A 39 0.57 15.15 -27.73
N MET A 40 1.17 14.02 -27.35
CA MET A 40 0.48 12.73 -27.31
C MET A 40 -0.67 12.72 -26.28
N LEU A 41 -0.49 13.41 -25.15
CA LEU A 41 -1.53 13.55 -24.14
C LEU A 41 -2.66 14.48 -24.61
N GLU A 42 -2.34 15.55 -25.35
CA GLU A 42 -3.32 16.45 -25.99
C GLU A 42 -4.22 15.66 -26.94
N ASP A 43 -3.62 14.86 -27.81
CA ASP A 43 -4.35 14.00 -28.74
C ASP A 43 -5.23 12.97 -28.01
N ARG A 44 -4.77 12.47 -26.85
CA ARG A 44 -5.47 11.46 -26.05
C ARG A 44 -6.66 12.02 -25.28
N LEU A 45 -6.52 13.22 -24.71
CA LEU A 45 -7.52 13.87 -23.87
C LEU A 45 -8.47 14.78 -24.66
N GLU A 46 -8.10 15.15 -25.90
CA GLU A 46 -8.82 16.13 -26.73
C GLU A 46 -8.95 17.50 -26.04
N ILE A 47 -7.97 17.85 -25.19
CA ILE A 47 -7.89 19.07 -24.37
C ILE A 47 -6.47 19.66 -24.52
N PRO A 48 -6.30 20.99 -24.60
CA PRO A 48 -4.98 21.62 -24.72
C PRO A 48 -4.01 21.15 -23.63
N VAL A 49 -2.82 20.69 -24.03
CA VAL A 49 -1.75 20.30 -23.10
C VAL A 49 -0.46 21.04 -23.45
N ASP A 50 0.02 21.87 -22.53
CA ASP A 50 1.34 22.51 -22.64
C ASP A 50 2.37 21.79 -21.76
N ALA A 51 3.64 21.88 -22.16
CA ALA A 51 4.77 21.40 -21.37
C ALA A 51 5.47 22.56 -20.66
N ALA A 52 5.77 22.37 -19.37
CA ALA A 52 6.62 23.27 -18.59
C ALA A 52 7.70 22.50 -17.84
N PHE A 53 8.73 23.24 -17.41
CA PHE A 53 9.88 22.67 -16.75
C PHE A 53 10.13 23.34 -15.40
N LEU A 54 10.51 22.53 -14.42
CA LEU A 54 10.86 23.01 -13.10
C LEU A 54 12.17 23.82 -13.14
N GLU A 55 13.19 23.29 -13.83
CA GLU A 55 14.49 23.92 -13.98
C GLU A 55 15.11 23.64 -15.36
N LEU A 56 16.17 24.35 -15.72
CA LEU A 56 17.08 24.06 -16.84
C LEU A 56 16.50 24.16 -18.27
N ALA A 57 15.19 24.31 -18.42
CA ALA A 57 14.49 24.41 -19.69
C ALA A 57 13.32 25.40 -19.59
N GLU A 58 12.85 25.86 -20.75
CA GLU A 58 11.74 26.79 -20.89
C GLU A 58 10.56 26.13 -21.63
N PRO A 59 9.31 26.53 -21.32
CA PRO A 59 8.93 27.57 -20.37
C PRO A 59 8.99 27.11 -18.90
N ALA A 60 9.22 28.04 -17.97
CA ALA A 60 9.11 27.77 -16.54
C ALA A 60 7.64 27.62 -16.13
N ILE A 61 7.38 26.90 -15.05
CA ILE A 61 6.01 26.65 -14.55
C ILE A 61 5.18 27.93 -14.40
N PRO A 62 5.66 29.02 -13.77
CA PRO A 62 4.87 30.24 -13.62
C PRO A 62 4.50 30.90 -14.96
N ASP A 63 5.46 30.95 -15.89
CA ASP A 63 5.26 31.59 -17.20
C ASP A 63 4.26 30.80 -18.06
N ALA A 64 4.32 29.48 -18.01
CA ALA A 64 3.38 28.62 -18.71
C ALA A 64 1.96 28.72 -18.12
N ILE A 65 1.83 28.78 -16.80
CA ILE A 65 0.54 29.00 -16.15
C ILE A 65 -0.02 30.38 -16.51
N GLU A 66 0.80 31.44 -16.53
CA GLU A 66 0.36 32.78 -16.93
C GLU A 66 -0.21 32.78 -18.35
N GLY A 67 0.45 32.08 -19.28
CA GLY A 67 -0.01 31.92 -20.66
C GLY A 67 -1.36 31.21 -20.76
N LEU A 68 -1.51 30.07 -20.07
CA LEU A 68 -2.75 29.28 -20.07
C LEU A 68 -3.90 30.01 -19.36
N ALA A 69 -3.64 30.59 -18.19
CA ALA A 69 -4.64 31.27 -17.36
C ALA A 69 -5.32 32.45 -18.06
N ALA A 70 -4.69 33.04 -19.09
CA ALA A 70 -5.30 34.07 -19.90
C ALA A 70 -6.35 33.54 -20.90
N THR A 71 -6.42 32.22 -21.10
CA THR A 71 -7.21 31.58 -22.18
C THR A 71 -8.23 30.56 -21.68
N VAL A 72 -7.97 29.92 -20.53
CA VAL A 72 -8.83 28.88 -19.96
C VAL A 72 -9.34 29.24 -18.56
N ASP A 73 -10.44 28.62 -18.16
CA ASP A 73 -11.08 28.80 -16.85
C ASP A 73 -10.50 27.88 -15.77
N SER A 74 -9.90 26.74 -16.18
CA SER A 74 -9.25 25.79 -15.28
C SER A 74 -7.93 25.24 -15.86
N VAL A 75 -6.90 25.12 -15.03
CA VAL A 75 -5.60 24.53 -15.39
C VAL A 75 -5.28 23.39 -14.43
N THR A 76 -5.04 22.20 -14.98
CA THR A 76 -4.60 21.04 -14.18
C THR A 76 -3.13 20.76 -14.41
N VAL A 77 -2.33 20.89 -13.35
CA VAL A 77 -0.89 20.63 -13.38
C VAL A 77 -0.64 19.14 -13.14
N VAL A 78 -0.05 18.43 -14.11
CA VAL A 78 0.28 17.00 -14.00
C VAL A 78 1.79 16.84 -14.00
N GLN A 79 2.32 16.06 -13.05
CA GLN A 79 3.76 15.99 -12.83
C GLN A 79 4.39 14.78 -13.52
N LEU A 80 5.24 15.02 -14.52
CA LEU A 80 6.05 14.00 -15.18
C LEU A 80 7.30 13.70 -14.33
N SER A 81 7.06 13.09 -13.17
CA SER A 81 8.09 12.62 -12.24
C SER A 81 7.78 11.18 -11.83
N LEU A 82 8.80 10.32 -11.82
CA LEU A 82 8.62 8.91 -11.50
C LEU A 82 8.22 8.69 -10.03
N PHE A 83 8.90 9.38 -9.10
CA PHE A 83 8.58 9.34 -7.67
C PHE A 83 8.62 10.73 -7.03
N ALA A 84 7.88 10.88 -5.93
CA ALA A 84 7.84 12.11 -5.15
C ALA A 84 9.10 12.29 -4.29
N ALA A 85 10.06 13.07 -4.79
CA ALA A 85 11.15 13.62 -4.00
C ALA A 85 10.91 15.11 -3.67
N SER A 86 11.93 15.80 -3.14
CA SER A 86 11.83 17.21 -2.70
C SER A 86 11.20 18.15 -3.73
N HIS A 87 11.46 17.95 -5.02
CA HIS A 87 10.92 18.78 -6.11
C HIS A 87 9.40 18.63 -6.28
N VAL A 88 8.90 17.40 -6.25
CA VAL A 88 7.46 17.07 -6.33
C VAL A 88 6.74 17.48 -5.05
N LYS A 89 7.38 17.30 -3.90
CA LYS A 89 6.78 17.57 -2.57
C LYS A 89 6.76 19.05 -2.20
N ASN A 90 7.67 19.86 -2.71
CA ASN A 90 7.82 21.26 -2.29
C ASN A 90 7.73 22.26 -3.46
N ASP A 91 8.52 22.08 -4.51
CA ASP A 91 8.72 23.15 -5.49
C ASP A 91 7.52 23.34 -6.42
N VAL A 92 6.96 22.25 -6.94
CA VAL A 92 5.73 22.31 -7.76
C VAL A 92 4.54 22.85 -6.94
N PRO A 93 4.24 22.36 -5.72
CA PRO A 93 3.20 22.94 -4.88
C PRO A 93 3.38 24.43 -4.59
N VAL A 94 4.61 24.90 -4.39
CA VAL A 94 4.90 26.33 -4.18
C VAL A 94 4.60 27.13 -5.45
N ALA A 95 5.04 26.68 -6.62
CA ALA A 95 4.74 27.34 -7.89
C ALA A 95 3.22 27.40 -8.15
N VAL A 96 2.50 26.31 -7.89
CA VAL A 96 1.04 26.26 -8.01
C VAL A 96 0.36 27.21 -7.03
N GLN A 97 0.78 27.27 -5.76
CA GLN A 97 0.20 28.19 -4.77
C GLN A 97 0.45 29.66 -5.12
N GLN A 98 1.62 29.98 -5.68
CA GLN A 98 1.91 31.32 -6.18
C GLN A 98 0.99 31.67 -7.35
N ALA A 99 0.82 30.77 -8.31
CA ALA A 99 -0.07 30.98 -9.45
C ALA A 99 -1.53 31.14 -9.01
N ARG A 100 -2.02 30.35 -8.05
CA ARG A 100 -3.37 30.48 -7.46
C ARG A 100 -3.62 31.84 -6.80
N SER A 101 -2.56 32.50 -6.33
CA SER A 101 -2.66 33.83 -5.73
C SER A 101 -2.60 34.95 -6.78
N ALA A 102 -2.07 34.65 -7.96
CA ALA A 102 -1.84 35.62 -9.04
C ALA A 102 -2.96 35.63 -10.10
N HIS A 103 -3.72 34.54 -10.24
CA HIS A 103 -4.73 34.36 -11.28
C HIS A 103 -6.10 33.98 -10.68
N GLU A 104 -7.18 34.40 -11.34
CA GLU A 104 -8.56 34.02 -10.97
C GLU A 104 -8.96 32.63 -11.49
N THR A 105 -8.23 32.11 -12.48
CA THR A 105 -8.36 30.78 -13.05
C THR A 105 -8.23 29.70 -11.96
N GLU A 106 -9.07 28.66 -12.04
CA GLU A 106 -8.95 27.52 -11.13
C GLU A 106 -7.67 26.74 -11.46
N ILE A 107 -6.82 26.48 -10.46
CA ILE A 107 -5.58 25.71 -10.69
C ILE A 107 -5.58 24.49 -9.80
N LYS A 108 -5.55 23.31 -10.42
CA LYS A 108 -5.52 22.00 -9.76
C LYS A 108 -4.12 21.41 -9.84
N ASN A 109 -3.71 20.70 -8.79
CA ASN A 109 -2.39 20.06 -8.72
C ASN A 109 -2.56 18.56 -8.66
N GLY A 110 -2.21 17.88 -9.74
CA GLY A 110 -2.22 16.43 -9.84
C GLY A 110 -0.99 15.79 -9.22
N ALA A 111 -1.12 14.48 -9.01
CA ALA A 111 -0.04 13.65 -8.51
C ALA A 111 1.01 13.39 -9.61
N HIS A 112 2.14 12.87 -9.15
CA HIS A 112 3.21 12.36 -10.01
C HIS A 112 2.84 10.96 -10.53
N LEU A 113 3.64 10.38 -11.44
CA LEU A 113 3.36 9.07 -12.02
C LEU A 113 3.19 8.00 -10.92
N GLY A 114 4.18 7.96 -10.01
CA GLY A 114 4.16 7.09 -8.84
C GLY A 114 4.14 5.62 -9.24
N ILE A 115 3.43 4.82 -8.45
CA ILE A 115 3.18 3.41 -8.75
C ILE A 115 1.88 3.33 -9.56
N HIS A 116 1.89 2.58 -10.65
CA HIS A 116 0.71 2.39 -11.48
C HIS A 116 0.75 1.02 -12.18
N PRO A 117 -0.37 0.30 -12.35
CA PRO A 117 -0.42 -0.98 -13.06
C PRO A 117 0.25 -0.91 -14.45
N ALA A 118 -0.05 0.13 -15.22
CA ALA A 118 0.52 0.34 -16.55
C ALA A 118 2.06 0.48 -16.54
N ILE A 119 2.66 0.96 -15.44
CA ILE A 119 4.12 1.03 -15.27
C ILE A 119 4.69 -0.35 -14.95
N VAL A 120 4.00 -1.15 -14.13
CA VAL A 120 4.42 -2.53 -13.84
C VAL A 120 4.42 -3.36 -15.13
N ASP A 121 3.36 -3.24 -15.94
CA ASP A 121 3.28 -3.92 -17.23
C ASP A 121 4.35 -3.42 -18.22
N LEU A 122 4.65 -2.12 -18.22
CA LEU A 122 5.74 -1.57 -19.02
C LEU A 122 7.10 -2.11 -18.59
N LEU A 123 7.35 -2.25 -17.28
CA LEU A 123 8.58 -2.85 -16.78
C LEU A 123 8.73 -4.31 -17.19
N ASP A 124 7.63 -5.07 -17.14
CA ASP A 124 7.61 -6.46 -17.60
C ASP A 124 7.96 -6.57 -19.09
N ASP A 125 7.40 -5.72 -19.95
CA ASP A 125 7.75 -5.70 -21.38
C ASP A 125 9.21 -5.32 -21.63
N ARG A 126 9.76 -4.38 -20.83
CA ARG A 126 11.20 -4.05 -20.92
C ARG A 126 12.06 -5.23 -20.51
N ALA A 127 11.64 -6.01 -19.52
CA ALA A 127 12.34 -7.22 -19.14
C ALA A 127 12.24 -8.31 -20.21
N LYS A 128 11.04 -8.54 -20.78
CA LYS A 128 10.81 -9.49 -21.89
C LYS A 128 11.73 -9.22 -23.08
N ALA A 129 11.89 -7.95 -23.45
CA ALA A 129 12.78 -7.59 -24.55
C ALA A 129 14.23 -8.02 -24.30
N VAL A 130 14.71 -7.90 -23.05
CA VAL A 130 16.07 -8.33 -22.67
C VAL A 130 16.18 -9.85 -22.64
N GLU A 131 15.14 -10.55 -22.16
CA GLU A 131 15.08 -12.02 -22.17
C GLU A 131 15.15 -12.58 -23.60
N GLU A 132 14.43 -11.96 -24.54
CA GLU A 132 14.50 -12.30 -25.97
C GLU A 132 15.90 -12.10 -26.56
N GLU A 133 16.61 -11.04 -26.14
CA GLU A 133 17.99 -10.77 -26.57
C GLU A 133 18.99 -11.80 -26.01
N LEU A 134 18.81 -12.22 -24.77
CA LEU A 134 19.63 -13.24 -24.10
C LEU A 134 19.25 -14.68 -24.54
N GLY A 135 18.05 -14.87 -25.11
CA GLY A 135 17.54 -16.17 -25.51
C GLY A 135 17.13 -17.05 -24.33
N VAL A 136 16.66 -16.44 -23.25
CA VAL A 136 16.15 -17.11 -22.04
C VAL A 136 14.64 -16.93 -21.92
N ASP A 137 13.98 -17.85 -21.24
CA ASP A 137 12.55 -17.76 -20.91
C ASP A 137 12.38 -17.94 -19.40
N ARG A 138 11.90 -16.90 -18.71
CA ARG A 138 11.72 -16.95 -17.24
C ARG A 138 10.74 -18.04 -16.78
N GLU A 139 9.87 -18.56 -17.64
CA GLU A 139 8.98 -19.68 -17.30
C GLU A 139 9.72 -21.03 -17.27
N GLU A 140 10.86 -21.13 -17.95
CA GLU A 140 11.66 -22.36 -18.08
C GLU A 140 13.05 -22.26 -17.39
N ASP A 141 13.61 -21.05 -17.30
CA ASP A 141 14.95 -20.74 -16.82
C ASP A 141 14.94 -19.92 -15.51
N ASP A 142 16.03 -19.97 -14.74
CA ASP A 142 16.20 -19.15 -13.53
C ASP A 142 16.60 -17.72 -13.92
N VAL A 143 15.60 -16.85 -14.14
CA VAL A 143 15.82 -15.44 -14.51
C VAL A 143 15.57 -14.51 -13.33
N ALA A 144 16.60 -13.75 -12.96
CA ALA A 144 16.49 -12.67 -11.99
C ALA A 144 16.38 -11.30 -12.70
N ALA A 145 15.73 -10.33 -12.07
CA ALA A 145 15.68 -8.95 -12.56
C ALA A 145 16.16 -7.92 -11.54
N VAL A 146 16.73 -6.83 -12.04
CA VAL A 146 17.14 -5.68 -11.24
C VAL A 146 16.51 -4.43 -11.82
N VAL A 147 15.58 -3.82 -11.07
CA VAL A 147 14.99 -2.54 -11.45
C VAL A 147 15.87 -1.43 -10.89
N CYS A 148 16.63 -0.77 -11.76
CA CYS A 148 17.63 0.21 -11.36
C CYS A 148 17.11 1.64 -11.46
N GLY A 149 16.91 2.29 -10.31
CA GLY A 149 16.50 3.68 -10.21
C GLY A 149 17.65 4.65 -9.95
N ARG A 150 17.36 5.95 -9.99
CA ARG A 150 18.34 6.99 -9.62
C ARG A 150 18.69 6.95 -8.12
N GLY A 151 17.70 6.67 -7.29
CA GLY A 151 17.74 6.86 -5.84
C GLY A 151 17.48 8.30 -5.42
N SER A 152 17.08 8.48 -4.17
CA SER A 152 16.76 9.77 -3.55
C SER A 152 17.27 9.83 -2.12
N SER A 153 17.48 11.03 -1.59
CA SER A 153 17.64 11.22 -0.14
C SER A 153 16.31 11.13 0.61
N ASP A 154 15.19 11.15 -0.13
CA ASP A 154 13.85 10.95 0.40
C ASP A 154 13.54 9.44 0.49
N PRO A 155 13.28 8.90 1.69
CA PRO A 155 13.04 7.47 1.87
C PRO A 155 11.72 7.00 1.23
N ASP A 156 10.72 7.86 1.05
CA ASP A 156 9.44 7.46 0.44
C ASP A 156 9.65 7.10 -1.04
N ALA A 157 10.42 7.93 -1.77
CA ALA A 157 10.73 7.69 -3.17
C ALA A 157 11.53 6.38 -3.37
N ASN A 158 12.39 6.04 -2.41
CA ASN A 158 13.13 4.78 -2.44
C ASN A 158 12.21 3.59 -2.12
N ALA A 159 11.33 3.75 -1.13
CA ALA A 159 10.34 2.73 -0.76
C ALA A 159 9.36 2.43 -1.91
N ASP A 160 8.98 3.44 -2.70
CA ASP A 160 8.13 3.25 -3.87
C ASP A 160 8.79 2.37 -4.95
N LEU A 161 10.11 2.51 -5.17
CA LEU A 161 10.83 1.61 -6.08
C LEU A 161 10.84 0.18 -5.55
N HIS A 162 11.09 -0.01 -4.25
CA HIS A 162 11.01 -1.34 -3.64
C HIS A 162 9.59 -1.94 -3.76
N LYS A 163 8.55 -1.14 -3.56
CA LYS A 163 7.17 -1.59 -3.74
C LYS A 163 6.89 -1.97 -5.20
N LEU A 164 7.36 -1.17 -6.16
CA LEU A 164 7.23 -1.45 -7.59
C LEU A 164 7.93 -2.75 -7.98
N SER A 165 9.19 -2.94 -7.56
CA SER A 165 9.93 -4.19 -7.78
C SER A 165 9.25 -5.39 -7.14
N ARG A 166 8.60 -5.19 -5.98
CA ARG A 166 7.87 -6.27 -5.31
C ARG A 166 6.60 -6.67 -6.06
N LEU A 167 5.88 -5.70 -6.63
CA LEU A 167 4.73 -5.95 -7.49
C LEU A 167 5.14 -6.68 -8.77
N LEU A 168 6.30 -6.33 -9.33
CA LEU A 168 6.84 -7.05 -10.48
C LEU A 168 7.22 -8.49 -10.11
N TYR A 169 7.92 -8.69 -8.99
CA TYR A 169 8.32 -10.02 -8.51
C TYR A 169 7.15 -10.95 -8.22
N GLU A 170 6.19 -10.49 -7.42
CA GLU A 170 5.10 -11.36 -6.98
C GLU A 170 4.05 -11.61 -8.07
N GLY A 171 4.06 -10.82 -9.14
CA GLY A 171 3.12 -10.94 -10.27
C GLY A 171 3.72 -11.59 -11.52
N ARG A 172 4.99 -11.98 -11.53
CA ARG A 172 5.69 -12.56 -12.70
C ARG A 172 6.60 -13.71 -12.27
N GLU A 173 7.00 -14.57 -13.20
CA GLU A 173 7.80 -15.77 -12.91
C GLU A 173 9.31 -15.50 -12.82
N PHE A 174 9.71 -14.37 -12.23
CA PHE A 174 11.12 -14.15 -11.91
C PHE A 174 11.52 -14.99 -10.69
N SER A 175 12.74 -15.53 -10.70
CA SER A 175 13.31 -16.16 -9.51
C SER A 175 13.62 -15.15 -8.40
N HIS A 176 13.97 -13.92 -8.80
CA HIS A 176 14.23 -12.79 -7.93
C HIS A 176 14.00 -11.46 -8.66
N VAL A 177 13.43 -10.46 -7.98
CA VAL A 177 13.52 -9.05 -8.44
C VAL A 177 14.05 -8.18 -7.31
N GLU A 178 15.11 -7.43 -7.60
CA GLU A 178 15.71 -6.48 -6.66
C GLU A 178 15.53 -5.04 -7.16
N ALA A 179 15.25 -4.11 -6.24
CA ALA A 179 15.38 -2.69 -6.51
C ALA A 179 16.80 -2.25 -6.19
N SER A 180 17.47 -1.62 -7.15
CA SER A 180 18.81 -1.08 -6.97
C SER A 180 18.89 0.38 -7.39
N PHE A 181 20.00 1.02 -7.04
CA PHE A 181 20.19 2.44 -7.27
C PHE A 181 21.56 2.76 -7.86
N ILE A 182 21.65 3.88 -8.59
CA ILE A 182 22.91 4.34 -9.18
C ILE A 182 23.94 4.77 -8.12
N GLY A 183 23.50 5.25 -6.95
CA GLY A 183 24.44 5.58 -5.86
C GLY A 183 24.06 6.72 -4.92
N ILE A 184 22.83 7.26 -4.98
CA ILE A 184 22.35 8.18 -3.93
C ILE A 184 21.97 7.42 -2.66
N THR A 185 21.51 6.19 -2.83
CA THR A 185 21.09 5.29 -1.76
C THR A 185 21.50 3.85 -2.13
N GLU A 186 21.24 2.91 -1.22
CA GLU A 186 21.66 1.51 -1.31
C GLU A 186 20.42 0.59 -1.40
N PRO A 187 20.52 -0.59 -2.02
CA PRO A 187 21.74 -1.19 -2.59
C PRO A 187 22.14 -0.56 -3.94
N THR A 188 23.45 -0.53 -4.23
CA THR A 188 23.94 -0.08 -5.54
C THR A 188 23.72 -1.16 -6.60
N LEU A 189 23.67 -0.79 -7.89
CA LEU A 189 23.55 -1.76 -8.97
C LEU A 189 24.64 -2.85 -8.90
N ASP A 190 25.89 -2.46 -8.68
CA ASP A 190 27.04 -3.37 -8.56
C ASP A 190 26.87 -4.38 -7.40
N ASP A 191 26.45 -3.88 -6.22
CA ASP A 191 26.19 -4.72 -5.05
C ASP A 191 25.04 -5.71 -5.28
N SER A 192 23.96 -5.25 -5.93
CA SER A 192 22.80 -6.08 -6.27
C SER A 192 23.18 -7.17 -7.27
N LEU A 193 23.85 -6.83 -8.37
CA LEU A 193 24.33 -7.80 -9.37
C LEU A 193 25.25 -8.84 -8.73
N SER A 194 26.24 -8.39 -7.95
CA SER A 194 27.17 -9.26 -7.22
C SER A 194 26.48 -10.16 -6.19
N THR A 195 25.37 -9.71 -5.60
CA THR A 195 24.63 -10.49 -4.60
C THR A 195 23.73 -11.53 -5.26
N ILE A 196 23.04 -11.15 -6.33
CA ILE A 196 22.18 -12.04 -7.12
C ILE A 196 23.02 -13.14 -7.79
N ALA A 197 24.18 -12.79 -8.35
CA ALA A 197 25.08 -13.73 -9.02
C ALA A 197 25.53 -14.91 -8.13
N LYS A 198 25.55 -14.73 -6.80
CA LYS A 198 25.87 -15.81 -5.84
C LYS A 198 24.82 -16.92 -5.84
N GLN A 199 23.60 -16.61 -6.24
CA GLN A 199 22.50 -17.57 -6.40
C GLN A 199 22.65 -18.38 -7.70
N ARG A 200 23.45 -17.88 -8.65
CA ARG A 200 23.71 -18.46 -9.98
C ARG A 200 22.44 -18.64 -10.81
N PRO A 201 21.67 -17.57 -11.04
CA PRO A 201 20.61 -17.61 -12.04
C PRO A 201 21.21 -17.86 -13.43
N ASP A 202 20.39 -18.33 -14.36
CA ASP A 202 20.76 -18.49 -15.76
C ASP A 202 20.97 -17.11 -16.41
N ALA A 203 20.16 -16.11 -16.04
CA ALA A 203 20.32 -14.73 -16.51
C ALA A 203 19.90 -13.66 -15.48
N ILE A 204 20.49 -12.46 -15.62
CA ILE A 204 20.09 -11.25 -14.89
C ILE A 204 19.66 -10.16 -15.89
N VAL A 205 18.39 -9.75 -15.77
CA VAL A 205 17.78 -8.69 -16.58
C VAL A 205 17.81 -7.37 -15.83
N VAL A 206 18.57 -6.39 -16.32
CA VAL A 206 18.61 -5.04 -15.72
C VAL A 206 17.63 -4.12 -16.45
N VAL A 207 16.68 -3.54 -15.71
CA VAL A 207 15.67 -2.62 -16.25
C VAL A 207 15.90 -1.21 -15.71
N PRO A 208 16.35 -0.24 -16.54
CA PRO A 208 16.52 1.14 -16.12
C PRO A 208 15.18 1.82 -15.84
N TYR A 209 14.90 2.15 -14.58
CA TYR A 209 13.72 2.94 -14.21
C TYR A 209 13.96 4.44 -14.41
N MET A 210 13.99 4.85 -15.69
CA MET A 210 14.25 6.20 -16.16
C MET A 210 13.26 6.56 -17.28
N LEU A 211 12.92 7.84 -17.42
CA LEU A 211 12.06 8.31 -18.51
C LEU A 211 12.79 8.40 -19.86
N GLY A 212 14.12 8.58 -19.86
CA GLY A 212 14.86 8.84 -21.09
C GLY A 212 16.23 8.20 -21.12
N ASP A 213 16.80 8.15 -22.32
CA ASP A 213 18.10 7.53 -22.62
C ASP A 213 19.26 8.50 -22.31
N GLY A 214 19.39 8.84 -21.02
CA GLY A 214 20.31 9.86 -20.51
C GLY A 214 21.70 9.35 -20.14
N VAL A 215 22.50 10.21 -19.48
CA VAL A 215 23.80 9.82 -18.90
C VAL A 215 23.64 8.65 -17.94
N LEU A 216 22.57 8.71 -17.14
CA LEU A 216 22.33 7.73 -16.08
C LEU A 216 21.99 6.36 -16.66
N THR A 217 21.11 6.30 -17.66
CA THR A 217 20.81 5.07 -18.42
C THR A 217 22.06 4.50 -19.08
N GLY A 218 22.88 5.34 -19.70
CA GLY A 218 24.16 4.92 -20.27
C GLY A 218 25.12 4.30 -19.25
N ARG A 219 25.18 4.84 -18.03
CA ARG A 219 25.99 4.25 -16.94
C ARG A 219 25.44 2.92 -16.46
N ILE A 220 24.11 2.76 -16.36
CA ILE A 220 23.51 1.49 -15.97
C ILE A 220 23.89 0.41 -17.00
N ARG A 221 23.82 0.72 -18.30
CA ARG A 221 24.28 -0.19 -19.36
C ARG A 221 25.75 -0.52 -19.22
N GLU A 222 26.62 0.49 -19.14
CA GLU A 222 28.07 0.31 -18.97
C GLU A 222 28.42 -0.59 -17.78
N TRP A 223 27.78 -0.38 -16.61
CA TRP A 223 28.01 -1.23 -15.43
C TRP A 223 27.46 -2.64 -15.57
N THR A 224 26.41 -2.83 -16.37
CA THR A 224 25.87 -4.17 -16.64
C THR A 224 26.79 -4.92 -17.59
N ASP A 225 27.29 -4.25 -18.64
CA ASP A 225 28.25 -4.81 -19.59
C ASP A 225 29.57 -5.18 -18.89
N ASP A 226 30.09 -4.28 -18.03
CA ASP A 226 31.30 -4.54 -17.24
C ASP A 226 31.12 -5.78 -16.33
N PHE A 227 29.93 -5.94 -15.74
CA PHE A 227 29.60 -7.09 -14.90
C PHE A 227 29.52 -8.39 -15.71
N ASP A 228 28.86 -8.38 -16.88
CA ASP A 228 28.76 -9.54 -17.77
C ASP A 228 30.15 -10.03 -18.22
N GLU A 229 31.05 -9.09 -18.54
CA GLU A 229 32.45 -9.39 -18.89
C GLU A 229 33.23 -10.01 -17.71
N GLU A 230 32.98 -9.57 -16.47
CA GLU A 230 33.66 -10.05 -15.27
C GLU A 230 33.13 -11.41 -14.78
N TYR A 231 31.84 -11.69 -14.96
CA TYR A 231 31.15 -12.86 -14.42
C TYR A 231 30.52 -13.74 -15.53
N PRO A 232 31.32 -14.39 -16.40
CA PRO A 232 30.85 -15.11 -17.60
C PRO A 232 30.08 -16.41 -17.32
N TYR A 233 29.65 -16.64 -16.08
CA TYR A 233 28.82 -17.79 -15.69
C TYR A 233 27.38 -17.39 -15.37
N VAL A 234 27.03 -16.11 -15.48
CA VAL A 234 25.67 -15.57 -15.41
C VAL A 234 25.55 -14.55 -16.53
N ASP A 235 24.65 -14.78 -17.48
CA ASP A 235 24.42 -13.82 -18.58
C ASP A 235 23.69 -12.59 -18.03
N ALA A 236 24.17 -11.38 -18.32
CA ALA A 236 23.53 -10.15 -17.86
C ALA A 236 23.38 -9.14 -19.00
N SER A 237 22.19 -8.53 -19.11
CA SER A 237 21.96 -7.48 -20.10
C SER A 237 21.01 -6.41 -19.57
N CYS A 238 21.13 -5.21 -20.14
CA CYS A 238 20.41 -4.02 -19.72
C CYS A 238 19.47 -3.52 -20.81
N GLY A 239 18.18 -3.43 -20.46
CA GLY A 239 17.13 -3.03 -21.37
C GLY A 239 17.03 -1.54 -21.62
N ASP A 240 15.97 -1.17 -22.35
CA ASP A 240 15.62 0.22 -22.61
C ASP A 240 14.94 0.89 -21.40
N PRO A 241 15.10 2.22 -21.24
CA PRO A 241 14.33 2.98 -20.26
C PRO A 241 12.83 3.00 -20.64
N LEU A 242 11.98 3.52 -19.74
CA LEU A 242 10.53 3.61 -19.98
C LEU A 242 10.21 4.36 -21.28
N GLY A 243 10.95 5.44 -21.56
CA GLY A 243 10.82 6.22 -22.79
C GLY A 243 9.53 7.03 -22.83
N THR A 244 8.93 7.09 -24.02
CA THR A 244 7.66 7.79 -24.31
C THR A 244 6.52 6.80 -24.61
N ASP A 245 6.56 5.61 -23.98
CA ASP A 245 5.56 4.56 -24.17
C ASP A 245 4.14 5.07 -23.89
N SER A 246 3.16 4.67 -24.72
CA SER A 246 1.78 5.16 -24.65
C SER A 246 1.10 4.84 -23.31
N ARG A 247 1.54 3.80 -22.58
CA ARG A 247 1.01 3.51 -21.23
C ARG A 247 1.30 4.60 -20.23
N LEU A 248 2.35 5.41 -20.44
CA LEU A 248 2.58 6.59 -19.61
C LEU A 248 1.45 7.62 -19.79
N LEU A 249 0.82 7.69 -20.96
CA LEU A 249 -0.34 8.56 -21.19
C LEU A 249 -1.55 8.11 -20.39
N ASP A 250 -1.73 6.80 -20.20
CA ASP A 250 -2.81 6.27 -19.36
C ASP A 250 -2.59 6.72 -17.90
N VAL A 251 -1.36 6.60 -17.38
CA VAL A 251 -1.01 7.11 -16.04
C VAL A 251 -1.26 8.61 -15.93
N LEU A 252 -0.78 9.40 -16.91
CA LEU A 252 -0.93 10.86 -16.89
C LEU A 252 -2.41 11.28 -17.01
N GLY A 253 -3.20 10.56 -17.80
CA GLY A 253 -4.64 10.74 -17.92
C GLY A 253 -5.36 10.47 -16.60
N ASP A 254 -4.99 9.39 -15.91
CA ASP A 254 -5.54 9.09 -14.58
C ASP A 254 -5.15 10.16 -13.55
N ARG A 255 -3.89 10.63 -13.55
CA ARG A 255 -3.46 11.73 -12.65
C ARG A 255 -4.15 13.06 -12.95
N TRP A 256 -4.44 13.33 -14.22
CA TRP A 256 -5.24 14.48 -14.62
C TRP A 256 -6.68 14.35 -14.11
N GLN A 257 -7.32 13.19 -14.35
CA GLN A 257 -8.70 12.94 -13.95
C GLN A 257 -8.85 13.02 -12.43
N GLU A 258 -7.91 12.44 -11.68
CA GLU A 258 -7.87 12.48 -10.22
C GLU A 258 -7.86 13.90 -9.68
N ALA A 259 -6.96 14.72 -10.23
CA ALA A 259 -6.84 16.13 -9.89
C ALA A 259 -8.13 16.88 -10.21
N ARG A 260 -8.72 16.61 -11.38
CA ARG A 260 -9.95 17.25 -11.86
C ARG A 260 -11.14 16.97 -10.95
N THR A 261 -11.27 15.75 -10.43
CA THR A 261 -12.42 15.31 -9.62
C THR A 261 -12.23 15.47 -8.10
N ASP A 262 -11.11 16.04 -7.64
CA ASP A 262 -10.71 16.07 -6.22
C ASP A 262 -10.77 14.69 -5.56
N SER A 263 -10.58 13.63 -6.34
CA SER A 263 -10.56 12.26 -5.82
C SER A 263 -9.20 12.00 -5.21
N VAL A 264 -9.17 11.88 -3.87
CA VAL A 264 -7.97 11.51 -3.13
C VAL A 264 -7.80 10.00 -3.22
N GLU A 265 -6.97 9.54 -4.14
CA GLU A 265 -6.54 8.15 -4.20
C GLU A 265 -5.44 7.93 -3.13
N MET A 266 -5.67 6.98 -2.22
CA MET A 266 -4.66 6.58 -1.24
C MET A 266 -3.70 5.57 -1.90
N SER A 267 -2.54 5.33 -1.28
CA SER A 267 -1.60 4.28 -1.72
C SER A 267 -2.23 2.87 -1.81
N CYS A 268 -3.44 2.71 -1.28
CA CYS A 268 -4.29 1.52 -1.33
C CYS A 268 -5.03 1.33 -2.66
N ASP A 269 -5.09 2.33 -3.53
CA ASP A 269 -5.80 2.24 -4.81
C ASP A 269 -4.91 1.66 -5.94
N THR A 270 -3.60 1.61 -5.71
CA THR A 270 -2.65 0.74 -6.46
C THR A 270 -2.57 -0.69 -5.89
N CYS A 271 -3.47 -1.05 -4.98
CA CYS A 271 -3.49 -2.38 -4.41
C CYS A 271 -4.02 -3.39 -5.45
N LYS A 272 -3.34 -4.53 -5.61
CA LYS A 272 -3.80 -5.66 -6.44
C LYS A 272 -5.24 -6.10 -6.18
N TYR A 273 -5.78 -5.77 -5.00
CA TYR A 273 -7.16 -6.05 -4.69
C TYR A 273 -8.12 -5.01 -5.26
N LYS A 274 -7.76 -3.75 -5.52
CA LYS A 274 -8.72 -2.71 -5.94
C LYS A 274 -8.73 -2.41 -7.43
N VAL A 275 -7.63 -2.69 -8.13
CA VAL A 275 -7.47 -2.50 -9.56
C VAL A 275 -7.08 -3.82 -10.23
N ASP A 276 -7.47 -4.00 -11.48
CA ASP A 276 -7.02 -5.15 -12.27
C ASP A 276 -5.52 -4.98 -12.55
N LEU A 277 -4.71 -5.82 -11.91
CA LEU A 277 -3.26 -5.86 -12.08
C LEU A 277 -2.88 -7.21 -12.70
N THR A 278 -2.28 -7.17 -13.89
CA THR A 278 -1.81 -8.35 -14.62
C THR A 278 -0.91 -9.20 -13.70
N GLY A 279 -1.07 -10.53 -13.72
CA GLY A 279 -0.34 -11.48 -12.87
C GLY A 279 -0.92 -11.65 -11.46
N TYR A 280 -2.02 -10.98 -11.15
CA TYR A 280 -2.76 -11.10 -9.88
C TYR A 280 -4.24 -11.42 -10.10
N GLU A 281 -4.57 -12.05 -11.22
CA GLU A 281 -5.96 -12.34 -11.64
C GLU A 281 -6.69 -13.26 -10.65
N GLU A 282 -5.97 -14.07 -9.87
CA GLU A 282 -6.54 -14.90 -8.81
C GLU A 282 -6.89 -14.10 -7.53
N ASP A 283 -6.24 -12.95 -7.31
CA ASP A 283 -6.43 -12.05 -6.16
C ASP A 283 -7.68 -11.15 -6.34
N THR A 284 -8.78 -11.73 -6.81
CA THR A 284 -10.07 -11.06 -7.04
C THR A 284 -10.73 -10.66 -5.72
N GLY A 285 -10.29 -9.50 -5.21
CA GLY A 285 -10.68 -8.97 -3.92
C GLY A 285 -11.54 -7.72 -3.99
N GLY A 286 -11.46 -6.90 -5.02
CA GLY A 286 -11.86 -5.48 -4.93
C GLY A 286 -13.30 -5.25 -4.57
N ALA A 287 -14.20 -5.83 -5.35
CA ALA A 287 -15.62 -5.77 -5.06
C ALA A 287 -15.96 -6.43 -3.72
N ARG A 288 -15.26 -7.49 -3.30
CA ARG A 288 -15.49 -8.22 -2.03
C ARG A 288 -14.92 -7.49 -0.81
N ALA A 289 -13.77 -6.87 -0.95
CA ALA A 289 -13.08 -6.06 0.04
C ALA A 289 -13.80 -4.72 0.20
N MET A 290 -14.25 -4.13 -0.91
CA MET A 290 -15.14 -2.97 -0.94
C MET A 290 -16.51 -3.32 -0.37
N LEU A 291 -17.12 -4.46 -0.72
CA LEU A 291 -18.34 -4.95 -0.06
C LEU A 291 -18.12 -5.17 1.43
N ARG A 292 -17.00 -5.77 1.86
CA ARG A 292 -16.67 -5.89 3.29
C ARG A 292 -16.50 -4.54 3.94
N ALA A 293 -15.82 -3.60 3.29
CA ALA A 293 -15.62 -2.24 3.81
C ALA A 293 -16.95 -1.49 3.90
N LEU A 294 -17.81 -1.55 2.88
CA LEU A 294 -19.15 -0.98 2.86
C LEU A 294 -20.06 -1.65 3.88
N THR A 295 -20.03 -2.99 3.99
CA THR A 295 -20.78 -3.73 5.03
C THR A 295 -20.29 -3.33 6.41
N GLN A 296 -18.97 -3.19 6.58
CA GLN A 296 -18.36 -2.77 7.84
C GLN A 296 -18.73 -1.32 8.18
N GLN A 297 -18.70 -0.43 7.19
CA GLN A 297 -19.13 0.96 7.31
C GLN A 297 -20.62 1.08 7.59
N GLU A 298 -21.47 0.23 7.02
CA GLU A 298 -22.91 0.11 7.33
C GLU A 298 -23.12 -0.38 8.77
N THR A 299 -22.38 -1.38 9.26
CA THR A 299 -22.38 -1.73 10.71
C THR A 299 -21.88 -0.61 11.61
N HIS A 300 -21.09 0.34 11.09
CA HIS A 300 -20.71 1.55 11.81
C HIS A 300 -21.72 2.69 11.64
N ALA A 301 -22.50 2.70 10.55
CA ALA A 301 -23.58 3.66 10.29
C ALA A 301 -24.81 3.35 11.15
N ASP A 302 -25.05 2.08 11.48
CA ASP A 302 -26.03 1.62 12.48
C ASP A 302 -25.65 2.02 13.93
N ARG A 303 -24.63 2.88 14.10
CA ARG A 303 -24.34 3.57 15.36
C ARG A 303 -25.06 4.90 15.52
N SER A 304 -25.82 5.36 14.52
CA SER A 304 -26.62 6.57 14.65
C SER A 304 -27.78 6.45 15.65
N ASP A 305 -28.13 5.21 16.03
CA ASP A 305 -29.09 4.88 17.10
C ASP A 305 -28.38 4.22 18.31
N VAL A 306 -27.10 4.49 18.54
CA VAL A 306 -26.46 4.20 19.82
C VAL A 306 -26.62 5.46 20.67
N ASP A 307 -27.47 5.38 21.69
CA ASP A 307 -27.63 6.42 22.72
C ASP A 307 -26.25 6.96 23.15
N ASP A 308 -26.10 8.28 23.28
CA ASP A 308 -24.89 8.96 23.79
C ASP A 308 -24.58 8.58 25.26
N ASP A 309 -25.45 7.79 25.88
CA ASP A 309 -25.22 7.20 27.20
C ASP A 309 -24.28 6.00 27.04
N PRO A 310 -23.07 6.00 27.62
CA PRO A 310 -22.19 4.85 27.55
C PRO A 310 -22.96 3.64 28.06
N HIS A 311 -23.17 2.64 27.19
CA HIS A 311 -23.62 1.32 27.60
C HIS A 311 -22.50 0.66 28.42
N THR A 312 -22.34 1.17 29.63
CA THR A 312 -21.57 0.61 30.72
C THR A 312 -22.37 -0.61 31.14
N HIS A 313 -22.12 -1.75 30.49
CA HIS A 313 -22.30 -2.98 31.25
C HIS A 313 -21.29 -2.86 32.38
N ASP A 314 -21.77 -2.66 33.61
CA ASP A 314 -20.91 -2.72 34.78
C ASP A 314 -20.08 -3.99 34.67
N ALA A 315 -18.76 -3.81 34.65
CA ALA A 315 -17.86 -4.96 34.65
C ALA A 315 -18.17 -5.75 35.93
N PRO A 316 -18.40 -7.06 35.83
CA PRO A 316 -18.81 -7.84 36.99
C PRO A 316 -17.74 -7.72 38.06
N ALA A 317 -18.16 -7.57 39.31
CA ALA A 317 -17.26 -7.39 40.45
C ALA A 317 -16.17 -8.47 40.52
N LYS A 318 -16.49 -9.69 40.04
CA LYS A 318 -15.55 -10.83 40.02
C LYS A 318 -15.42 -11.48 38.66
N HIS A 319 -14.23 -12.04 38.40
CA HIS A 319 -13.95 -12.86 37.23
C HIS A 319 -13.41 -14.22 37.66
N VAL A 320 -14.07 -15.28 37.20
CA VAL A 320 -13.72 -16.67 37.50
C VAL A 320 -13.18 -17.33 36.22
N ALA A 321 -11.92 -17.77 36.28
CA ALA A 321 -11.25 -18.49 35.21
C ALA A 321 -11.14 -19.98 35.56
N VAL A 322 -11.81 -20.83 34.77
CA VAL A 322 -11.75 -22.30 34.92
C VAL A 322 -10.81 -22.88 33.86
N CYS A 323 -9.76 -23.57 34.30
CA CYS A 323 -8.84 -24.24 33.38
C CYS A 323 -9.54 -25.41 32.68
N THR A 324 -9.68 -25.36 31.36
CA THR A 324 -10.22 -26.46 30.55
C THR A 324 -9.17 -27.03 29.60
N ASN A 325 -7.89 -26.88 29.92
CA ASN A 325 -6.82 -27.53 29.15
C ASN A 325 -6.81 -29.05 29.38
N GLN A 326 -6.09 -29.79 28.54
CA GLN A 326 -6.18 -31.25 28.44
C GLN A 326 -6.25 -32.01 29.77
N THR A 327 -5.31 -31.78 30.70
CA THR A 327 -5.28 -32.47 32.01
C THR A 327 -6.49 -32.13 32.88
N CYS A 328 -6.81 -30.85 33.08
CA CYS A 328 -7.99 -30.46 33.85
C CYS A 328 -9.30 -30.92 33.17
N ALA A 329 -9.32 -31.02 31.84
CA ALA A 329 -10.48 -31.54 31.11
C ALA A 329 -10.70 -33.03 31.37
N GLU A 330 -9.62 -33.82 31.43
CA GLU A 330 -9.67 -35.24 31.83
C GLU A 330 -10.14 -35.40 33.28
N ASP A 331 -9.79 -34.47 34.17
CA ASP A 331 -10.22 -34.44 35.58
C ASP A 331 -11.64 -33.86 35.80
N GLY A 332 -12.38 -33.56 34.73
CA GLY A 332 -13.80 -33.15 34.82
C GLY A 332 -14.07 -31.63 34.80
N ALA A 333 -13.10 -30.79 34.44
CA ALA A 333 -13.27 -29.34 34.38
C ALA A 333 -14.46 -28.80 33.54
N PRO A 334 -14.89 -29.44 32.42
CA PRO A 334 -16.06 -28.98 31.68
C PRO A 334 -17.34 -28.99 32.53
N ALA A 335 -17.52 -30.03 33.35
CA ALA A 335 -18.67 -30.13 34.25
C ALA A 335 -18.61 -29.06 35.36
N VAL A 336 -17.41 -28.80 35.89
CA VAL A 336 -17.17 -27.71 36.86
C VAL A 336 -17.51 -26.35 36.26
N LEU A 337 -17.06 -26.07 35.03
CA LEU A 337 -17.33 -24.82 34.33
C LEU A 337 -18.83 -24.60 34.08
N GLU A 338 -19.53 -25.64 33.61
CA GLU A 338 -20.97 -25.56 33.36
C GLU A 338 -21.75 -25.38 34.67
N ARG A 339 -21.38 -26.13 35.72
CA ARG A 339 -22.07 -26.03 37.01
C ARG A 339 -21.84 -24.68 37.67
N LEU A 340 -20.61 -24.16 37.69
CA LEU A 340 -20.31 -22.82 38.18
C LEU A 340 -21.13 -21.75 37.44
N ARG A 341 -21.24 -21.85 36.11
CA ARG A 341 -22.05 -20.92 35.31
C ARG A 341 -23.54 -21.02 35.61
N GLN A 342 -24.04 -22.22 35.90
CA GLN A 342 -25.43 -22.42 36.26
C GLN A 342 -25.72 -21.81 37.63
N GLU A 343 -24.93 -22.16 38.65
CA GLU A 343 -25.08 -21.63 40.01
C GLU A 343 -24.97 -20.11 40.05
N ALA A 344 -24.02 -19.53 39.31
CA ALA A 344 -23.88 -18.06 39.22
C ALA A 344 -25.04 -17.37 38.48
N ARG A 345 -25.74 -18.08 37.58
CA ARG A 345 -26.96 -17.54 36.93
C ARG A 345 -28.19 -17.68 37.81
N ASP A 346 -28.23 -18.72 38.63
CA ASP A 346 -29.36 -19.02 39.50
C ASP A 346 -29.31 -18.21 40.82
N SER A 347 -28.17 -17.58 41.14
CA SER A 347 -28.00 -16.66 42.27
C SER A 347 -28.30 -15.21 41.87
N ASP A 348 -29.25 -14.59 42.56
CA ASP A 348 -29.56 -13.16 42.40
C ASP A 348 -28.48 -12.23 43.02
N GLU A 349 -27.57 -12.77 43.85
CA GLU A 349 -26.50 -12.02 44.54
C GLU A 349 -25.14 -12.11 43.81
N CYS A 350 -24.99 -13.01 42.84
CA CYS A 350 -23.71 -13.32 42.20
C CYS A 350 -23.36 -12.33 41.07
N ASP A 351 -22.49 -11.36 41.34
CA ASP A 351 -21.91 -10.47 40.32
C ASP A 351 -20.54 -10.98 39.82
N ALA A 352 -20.55 -12.11 39.12
CA ALA A 352 -19.33 -12.75 38.63
C ALA A 352 -19.44 -13.25 37.18
N ARG A 353 -18.38 -13.04 36.39
CA ARG A 353 -18.25 -13.62 35.05
C ARG A 353 -17.40 -14.86 35.07
N ILE A 354 -17.93 -15.97 34.53
CA ILE A 354 -17.25 -17.26 34.53
C ILE A 354 -16.84 -17.66 33.12
N THR A 355 -15.53 -17.74 32.89
CA THR A 355 -14.94 -18.03 31.58
C THR A 355 -14.08 -19.29 31.61
N ARG A 356 -14.07 -19.99 30.47
CA ARG A 356 -13.05 -21.00 30.18
C ARG A 356 -11.68 -20.32 30.01
N SER A 357 -10.64 -20.97 30.49
CA SER A 357 -9.25 -20.58 30.28
C SER A 357 -8.44 -21.76 29.73
N SER A 358 -7.34 -21.44 29.06
CA SER A 358 -6.26 -22.39 28.77
C SER A 358 -5.50 -22.78 30.05
N CYS A 359 -4.36 -23.46 29.92
CA CYS A 359 -3.56 -23.87 31.08
C CYS A 359 -3.26 -22.69 32.00
N LEU A 360 -3.55 -22.84 33.30
CA LEU A 360 -3.21 -21.85 34.33
C LEU A 360 -1.85 -22.12 35.00
N GLY A 361 -1.03 -23.01 34.45
CA GLY A 361 0.32 -23.29 34.94
C GLY A 361 0.42 -24.30 36.10
N ARG A 362 -0.71 -24.88 36.53
CA ARG A 362 -0.81 -25.87 37.63
C ARG A 362 -1.31 -27.23 37.11
N CYS A 363 -0.52 -27.86 36.25
CA CYS A 363 -0.87 -29.16 35.69
C CYS A 363 -0.72 -30.26 36.75
N GLY A 364 -1.76 -31.09 36.93
CA GLY A 364 -1.74 -32.27 37.82
C GLY A 364 -2.52 -32.12 39.12
N GLU A 365 -3.07 -30.95 39.41
CA GLU A 365 -3.91 -30.65 40.58
C GLU A 365 -5.33 -30.21 40.15
N GLY A 366 -5.71 -30.54 38.91
CA GLY A 366 -6.96 -30.11 38.30
C GLY A 366 -8.20 -30.81 38.86
N PRO A 367 -9.41 -30.27 38.60
CA PRO A 367 -9.70 -29.01 37.93
C PRO A 367 -9.28 -27.75 38.72
N MET A 368 -8.68 -26.77 38.02
CA MET A 368 -8.23 -25.50 38.61
C MET A 368 -9.21 -24.37 38.32
N VAL A 369 -9.55 -23.59 39.36
CA VAL A 369 -10.43 -22.41 39.27
C VAL A 369 -9.76 -21.22 39.97
N ALA A 370 -9.53 -20.15 39.23
CA ALA A 370 -8.98 -18.90 39.76
C ALA A 370 -10.09 -17.83 39.84
N VAL A 371 -10.15 -17.10 40.95
CA VAL A 371 -11.11 -16.01 41.18
C VAL A 371 -10.36 -14.70 41.36
N TYR A 372 -10.71 -13.72 40.55
CA TYR A 372 -10.18 -12.36 40.55
C TYR A 372 -11.28 -11.36 40.98
N PRO A 373 -10.92 -10.23 41.61
CA PRO A 373 -9.56 -9.74 41.86
C PRO A 373 -8.88 -10.31 43.12
N GLU A 374 -9.57 -11.13 43.92
CA GLU A 374 -9.03 -11.63 45.19
C GLU A 374 -7.81 -12.55 45.02
N ASN A 375 -7.56 -13.01 43.80
CA ASN A 375 -6.46 -13.90 43.43
C ASN A 375 -6.48 -15.20 44.27
N VAL A 376 -7.67 -15.75 44.46
CA VAL A 376 -7.90 -17.01 45.17
C VAL A 376 -7.93 -18.15 44.16
N TRP A 377 -7.21 -19.22 44.46
CA TRP A 377 -7.07 -20.38 43.60
C TRP A 377 -7.66 -21.60 44.29
N TYR A 378 -8.55 -22.28 43.60
CA TYR A 378 -9.11 -23.56 44.02
C TYR A 378 -8.53 -24.67 43.14
N GLY A 379 -8.08 -25.75 43.78
CA GLY A 379 -7.53 -26.93 43.11
C GLY A 379 -8.37 -28.17 43.41
N GLY A 380 -8.35 -29.16 42.51
CA GLY A 380 -9.11 -30.40 42.64
C GLY A 380 -10.64 -30.22 42.65
N VAL A 381 -11.15 -29.08 42.14
CA VAL A 381 -12.56 -28.69 42.24
C VAL A 381 -13.45 -29.71 41.52
N GLN A 382 -14.46 -30.24 42.22
CA GLN A 382 -15.46 -31.11 41.62
C GLN A 382 -16.73 -30.32 41.27
N ALA A 383 -17.61 -30.90 40.44
CA ALA A 383 -18.83 -30.21 40.02
C ALA A 383 -19.74 -29.86 41.21
N GLU A 384 -19.74 -30.71 42.24
CA GLU A 384 -20.53 -30.51 43.47
C GLU A 384 -20.03 -29.33 44.31
N ASP A 385 -18.76 -28.93 44.17
CA ASP A 385 -18.18 -27.81 44.89
C ASP A 385 -18.61 -26.44 44.33
N ALA A 386 -19.15 -26.41 43.11
CA ALA A 386 -19.55 -25.19 42.42
C ALA A 386 -20.59 -24.38 43.22
N GLU A 387 -21.59 -25.02 43.81
CA GLU A 387 -22.62 -24.36 44.64
C GLU A 387 -21.97 -23.66 45.84
N ARG A 388 -21.00 -24.31 46.48
CA ARG A 388 -20.27 -23.75 47.63
C ARG A 388 -19.40 -22.57 47.22
N ILE A 389 -18.70 -22.67 46.08
CA ILE A 389 -17.86 -21.59 45.55
C ILE A 389 -18.72 -20.36 45.21
N VAL A 390 -19.87 -20.53 44.57
CA VAL A 390 -20.77 -19.41 44.25
C VAL A 390 -21.36 -18.82 45.53
N SER A 391 -22.12 -19.60 46.29
CA SER A 391 -22.89 -19.11 47.45
C SER A 391 -22.04 -18.59 48.62
N SER A 392 -20.80 -19.05 48.77
CA SER A 392 -19.90 -18.58 49.83
C SER A 392 -18.91 -17.54 49.32
N HIS A 393 -18.20 -17.83 48.23
CA HIS A 393 -17.10 -16.96 47.79
C HIS A 393 -17.57 -15.86 46.85
N LEU A 394 -18.35 -16.18 45.82
CA LEU A 394 -18.77 -15.17 44.85
C LEU A 394 -19.85 -14.24 45.43
N ASP A 395 -20.80 -14.78 46.20
CA ASP A 395 -21.93 -14.01 46.74
C ASP A 395 -21.57 -13.26 48.04
N ARG A 396 -20.68 -13.83 48.87
CA ARG A 396 -20.48 -13.38 50.26
C ARG A 396 -19.04 -13.09 50.66
N ASP A 397 -18.11 -13.11 49.71
CA ASP A 397 -16.67 -12.89 49.95
C ASP A 397 -16.04 -13.85 50.97
N ARG A 398 -16.59 -15.07 51.13
CA ARG A 398 -16.09 -16.09 52.05
C ARG A 398 -15.45 -17.25 51.28
N ILE A 399 -14.13 -17.29 51.32
CA ILE A 399 -13.31 -18.32 50.66
C ILE A 399 -13.66 -19.72 51.20
N VAL A 400 -13.76 -20.70 50.31
CA VAL A 400 -13.97 -22.11 50.64
C VAL A 400 -12.62 -22.74 51.00
N SER A 401 -12.16 -22.53 52.24
CA SER A 401 -10.78 -22.78 52.68
C SER A 401 -10.27 -24.20 52.46
N ASP A 402 -11.15 -25.21 52.47
CA ASP A 402 -10.80 -26.61 52.24
C ASP A 402 -10.45 -26.93 50.78
N LEU A 403 -10.90 -26.09 49.84
CA LEU A 403 -10.62 -26.23 48.40
C LEU A 403 -9.51 -25.32 47.91
N VAL A 404 -9.03 -24.40 48.76
CA VAL A 404 -7.96 -23.47 48.40
C VAL A 404 -6.70 -24.27 48.14
N ASP A 405 -6.12 -24.07 46.97
CA ASP A 405 -4.86 -24.68 46.58
C ASP A 405 -3.76 -24.27 47.57
N GLN A 406 -3.13 -25.26 48.21
CA GLN A 406 -2.19 -25.08 49.32
C GLN A 406 -0.77 -24.73 48.87
N THR A 407 -0.52 -24.62 47.57
CA THR A 407 0.81 -24.31 47.02
C THR A 407 1.07 -22.81 46.83
N LEU A 408 0.41 -21.97 47.64
CA LEU A 408 0.58 -20.51 47.74
C LEU A 408 0.80 -20.04 49.18
#